data_AF-A0A5F9CMN9-F1
#
_entry.id   AF-A0A5F9CMN9-F1
#
_cell.length_a   1.000
_cell.length_b   1.000
_cell.length_c   1.000
_cell.angle_alpha   90.00
_cell.angle_beta   90.00
_cell.angle_gamma   90.00
#
_symmetry.space_group_name_H-M   'P 1'
#
loop_
_entity.id
_entity.type
_entity.pdbx_description
1 polymer ?
#
loop_
_entity_poly.entity_id
_entity_poly.type
_entity_poly.pdbx_seq_one_letter_code
_entity_poly.pdbx_strand_id
1 'polypeptide(L)'
;MGSAERPRRSLPPLLLLLLLSPPSPCPARRAARFDPTWESLDARPLPAWFDQAKFGIFIHWGVFSVPSFGSEWFWWYWQKEKRPMFVNFMKDNYPPDFKYEDFGPLFTAKFFNANQWADLFQASGAKYVVLTSKHHEGFTLWGSEYSWNWNAVDEGPKRDIVRELEVAIRNRTDLRFGLYYSLFEWFHPLFLEDQSSSFHKQQFPVSKMLPEIFELVSKYRPEVLWSDGDGGAPDSYWNSTGFLAWLYNDSPVRDTVVTNDRWGAGSICKHGGYYTCSDRYNPGHLLPHKWENCMTIDKFSWGYRRNARISDYLTIEELVKQLVETVSCGGNLLMNIGPTLDGTISAIFEERLRQMGAWLKVNGEAIYDSHTWRSQNDTITPNVWYTSKPKQNLVYAIFLEWPTSGLLILGQPNATLGATKIKLLGHGQPLNWISSEPGTDECDLMCSREACAAVTSKTRKHKLSIILSDGDSKCKIGREKSSNCFGNLAPFPSVSLNSFLNYSYNHFNFSVYFVIKVSSH
;
A
#
# COMPACT_ATOMS: atom_id res chain seq x y z
N MET A 1 26.60 13.57 -94.57
CA MET A 1 26.84 12.12 -94.44
C MET A 1 27.28 11.89 -93.00
N GLY A 2 26.38 11.41 -92.14
CA GLY A 2 26.50 10.05 -91.59
C GLY A 2 27.44 10.08 -90.37
N SER A 3 26.95 10.41 -89.17
CA SER A 3 26.29 9.50 -88.22
C SER A 3 27.26 9.02 -87.13
N ALA A 4 26.72 8.92 -85.92
CA ALA A 4 27.18 8.17 -84.76
C ALA A 4 28.11 8.89 -83.77
N GLU A 5 27.47 9.30 -82.68
CA GLU A 5 28.00 9.81 -81.42
C GLU A 5 28.99 8.85 -80.75
N ARG A 6 30.01 9.41 -80.10
CA ARG A 6 30.81 8.75 -79.06
C ARG A 6 30.84 9.63 -77.80
N PRO A 7 30.82 9.06 -76.59
CA PRO A 7 30.41 9.76 -75.39
C PRO A 7 31.54 10.65 -74.83
N ARG A 8 31.16 11.86 -74.38
CA ARG A 8 32.00 12.73 -73.58
C ARG A 8 32.12 12.15 -72.17
N ARG A 9 33.35 11.80 -71.76
CA ARG A 9 33.69 11.53 -70.35
C ARG A 9 33.74 12.86 -69.60
N SER A 10 32.73 13.14 -68.79
CA SER A 10 32.74 14.19 -67.78
C SER A 10 33.45 13.71 -66.51
N LEU A 11 34.41 14.48 -66.02
CA LEU A 11 35.02 14.32 -64.69
C LEU A 11 33.93 14.47 -63.60
N PRO A 12 33.96 13.66 -62.52
CA PRO A 12 33.01 13.80 -61.42
C PRO A 12 33.37 15.01 -60.52
N PRO A 13 32.37 15.64 -59.88
CA PRO A 13 32.61 16.75 -58.96
C PRO A 13 33.19 16.24 -57.63
N LEU A 14 34.10 17.04 -57.07
CA LEU A 14 34.67 16.88 -55.73
C LEU A 14 33.53 16.91 -54.69
N LEU A 15 33.24 15.78 -54.06
CA LEU A 15 32.29 15.71 -52.95
C LEU A 15 33.00 16.13 -51.67
N LEU A 16 32.71 17.35 -51.19
CA LEU A 16 33.18 17.86 -49.91
C LEU A 16 32.44 17.12 -48.78
N LEU A 17 33.04 16.10 -48.19
CA LEU A 17 32.53 15.46 -46.97
C LEU A 17 32.70 16.43 -45.78
N LEU A 18 31.62 17.14 -45.43
CA LEU A 18 31.46 17.77 -44.13
C LEU A 18 31.36 16.66 -43.07
N LEU A 19 32.44 16.46 -42.31
CA LEU A 19 32.46 15.67 -41.09
C LEU A 19 31.55 16.34 -40.06
N LEU A 20 30.28 15.94 -40.02
CA LEU A 20 29.37 16.25 -38.92
C LEU A 20 29.82 15.43 -37.71
N SER A 21 30.53 16.07 -36.80
CA SER A 21 30.80 15.55 -35.46
C SER A 21 29.47 15.17 -34.80
N PRO A 22 29.34 13.98 -34.18
CA PRO A 22 28.14 13.64 -33.43
C PRO A 22 27.93 14.68 -32.31
N PRO A 23 26.68 15.03 -31.98
CA PRO A 23 26.41 15.94 -30.88
C PRO A 23 27.03 15.36 -29.61
N SER A 24 27.89 16.15 -28.97
CA SER A 24 28.44 15.78 -27.66
C SER A 24 27.27 15.54 -26.70
N PRO A 25 27.26 14.42 -25.95
CA PRO A 25 26.23 14.21 -24.95
C PRO A 25 26.30 15.37 -23.96
N CYS A 26 25.17 16.08 -23.80
CA CYS A 26 25.00 17.04 -22.71
C CYS A 26 25.43 16.36 -21.41
N PRO A 27 26.26 16.99 -20.57
CA PRO A 27 26.52 16.44 -19.25
C PRO A 27 25.17 16.29 -18.55
N ALA A 28 24.81 15.06 -18.20
CA ALA A 28 23.66 14.79 -17.36
C ALA A 28 23.82 15.69 -16.13
N ARG A 29 22.91 16.66 -15.96
CA ARG A 29 22.91 17.58 -14.82
C ARG A 29 22.83 16.71 -13.58
N ARG A 30 23.97 16.51 -12.88
CA ARG A 30 23.99 15.84 -11.58
C ARG A 30 22.92 16.52 -10.74
N ALA A 31 21.99 15.73 -10.21
CA ALA A 31 21.04 16.24 -9.23
C ALA A 31 21.83 16.97 -8.13
N ALA A 32 21.28 18.09 -7.63
CA ALA A 32 21.88 18.76 -6.50
C ALA A 32 22.06 17.74 -5.37
N ARG A 33 23.25 17.71 -4.76
CA ARG A 33 23.48 16.84 -3.62
C ARG A 33 22.61 17.31 -2.45
N PHE A 34 22.15 16.37 -1.65
CA PHE A 34 21.42 16.65 -0.42
C PHE A 34 22.41 16.85 0.74
N ASP A 35 22.26 17.96 1.46
CA ASP A 35 23.01 18.24 2.68
C ASP A 35 22.40 17.44 3.85
N PRO A 36 23.18 17.13 4.91
CA PRO A 36 22.69 16.39 6.07
C PRO A 36 21.85 17.27 7.01
N THR A 37 20.86 17.98 6.48
CA THR A 37 19.87 18.77 7.22
C THR A 37 18.46 18.40 6.76
N TRP A 38 17.48 18.51 7.66
CA TRP A 38 16.10 18.17 7.34
C TRP A 38 15.53 19.04 6.21
N GLU A 39 15.90 20.33 6.14
CA GLU A 39 15.45 21.22 5.08
C GLU A 39 15.88 20.73 3.69
N SER A 40 17.10 20.18 3.58
CA SER A 40 17.60 19.61 2.32
C SER A 40 16.95 18.26 2.00
N LEU A 41 16.86 17.39 3.01
CA LEU A 41 16.37 16.02 2.86
C LEU A 41 14.86 15.96 2.59
N ASP A 42 14.06 16.75 3.30
CA ASP A 42 12.60 16.82 3.14
C ASP A 42 12.20 17.47 1.80
N ALA A 43 13.10 18.25 1.19
CA ALA A 43 12.90 18.81 -0.16
C ALA A 43 13.11 17.77 -1.28
N ARG A 44 13.62 16.56 -0.97
CA ARG A 44 13.82 15.52 -1.97
C ARG A 44 12.46 15.03 -2.50
N PRO A 45 12.19 15.13 -3.80
CA PRO A 45 10.97 14.57 -4.37
C PRO A 45 11.00 13.04 -4.25
N LEU A 46 9.87 12.46 -3.84
CA LEU A 46 9.72 11.01 -3.88
C LEU A 46 9.77 10.48 -5.32
N PRO A 47 10.42 9.34 -5.56
CA PRO A 47 10.31 8.61 -6.82
C PRO A 47 8.84 8.32 -7.16
N ALA A 48 8.44 8.57 -8.41
CA ALA A 48 7.06 8.48 -8.86
C ALA A 48 6.41 7.10 -8.62
N TRP A 49 7.22 6.03 -8.65
CA TRP A 49 6.73 4.67 -8.45
C TRP A 49 6.03 4.51 -7.09
N PHE A 50 6.49 5.21 -6.05
CA PHE A 50 5.92 5.05 -4.71
C PHE A 50 4.52 5.64 -4.64
N ASP A 51 4.30 6.83 -5.21
CA ASP A 51 2.94 7.37 -5.28
C ASP A 51 2.04 6.51 -6.18
N GLN A 52 2.57 5.92 -7.25
CA GLN A 52 1.80 5.08 -8.18
C GLN A 52 1.40 3.72 -7.59
N ALA A 53 2.22 3.19 -6.67
CA ALA A 53 2.12 1.83 -6.13
C ALA A 53 0.84 1.59 -5.32
N LYS A 54 0.45 2.55 -4.47
CA LYS A 54 -0.71 2.54 -3.55
C LYS A 54 -0.81 1.42 -2.51
N PHE A 55 -0.32 0.21 -2.78
CA PHE A 55 -0.50 -0.95 -1.93
C PHE A 55 0.78 -1.78 -1.83
N GLY A 56 1.20 -2.07 -0.59
CA GLY A 56 2.34 -2.92 -0.28
C GLY A 56 2.05 -3.90 0.87
N ILE A 57 2.90 -4.91 1.00
CA ILE A 57 2.83 -5.91 2.08
C ILE A 57 3.96 -5.70 3.07
N PHE A 58 3.61 -5.66 4.36
CA PHE A 58 4.57 -5.65 5.45
C PHE A 58 4.65 -7.05 6.06
N ILE A 59 5.82 -7.44 6.57
CA ILE A 59 6.06 -8.75 7.13
C ILE A 59 6.82 -8.60 8.44
N HIS A 60 6.15 -8.85 9.56
CA HIS A 60 6.78 -8.95 10.88
C HIS A 60 7.08 -10.41 11.20
N TRP A 61 8.35 -10.78 11.06
CA TRP A 61 8.82 -12.14 11.24
C TRP A 61 10.21 -12.13 11.88
N GLY A 62 10.40 -12.95 12.90
CA GLY A 62 11.64 -12.99 13.66
C GLY A 62 11.54 -13.95 14.82
N VAL A 63 12.47 -13.86 15.77
CA VAL A 63 12.53 -14.77 16.92
C VAL A 63 11.26 -14.70 17.78
N PHE A 64 10.61 -13.53 17.86
CA PHE A 64 9.31 -13.38 18.54
C PHE A 64 8.19 -14.24 17.94
N SER A 65 8.33 -14.74 16.70
CA SER A 65 7.39 -15.68 16.13
C SER A 65 7.48 -17.07 16.76
N VAL A 66 8.57 -17.42 17.46
CA VAL A 66 8.71 -18.72 18.14
C VAL A 66 7.68 -18.90 19.27
N PRO A 67 7.60 -18.01 20.28
CA PRO A 67 6.55 -18.12 21.29
C PRO A 67 5.15 -17.93 20.69
N SER A 68 5.02 -17.21 19.56
CA SER A 68 3.77 -16.99 18.84
C SER A 68 2.64 -16.46 19.73
N PHE A 69 2.94 -15.59 20.70
CA PHE A 69 2.01 -15.22 21.76
C PHE A 69 2.00 -13.71 22.00
N GLY A 70 0.80 -13.12 22.07
CA GLY A 70 0.61 -11.72 22.43
C GLY A 70 0.99 -10.73 21.32
N SER A 71 2.27 -10.57 21.02
CA SER A 71 2.80 -9.62 20.04
C SER A 71 4.30 -9.85 19.79
N GLU A 72 4.83 -9.30 18.70
CA GLU A 72 6.27 -9.12 18.43
C GLU A 72 7.02 -8.39 19.57
N TRP A 73 6.31 -7.63 20.42
CA TRP A 73 6.82 -7.05 21.67
C TRP A 73 6.98 -8.06 22.82
N PHE A 74 7.00 -9.37 22.52
CA PHE A 74 7.02 -10.45 23.51
C PHE A 74 8.10 -10.26 24.58
N TRP A 75 9.35 -9.98 24.16
CA TRP A 75 10.46 -9.78 25.11
C TRP A 75 10.18 -8.62 26.06
N TRP A 76 9.73 -7.49 25.53
CA TRP A 76 9.45 -6.30 26.34
C TRP A 76 8.36 -6.58 27.37
N TYR A 77 7.25 -7.20 26.96
CA TYR A 77 6.16 -7.52 27.87
C TYR A 77 6.50 -8.61 28.89
N TRP A 78 7.38 -9.54 28.54
CA TRP A 78 7.85 -10.60 29.42
C TRP A 78 8.93 -10.14 30.39
N GLN A 79 10.01 -9.55 29.90
CA GLN A 79 11.24 -9.26 30.67
C GLN A 79 11.24 -7.85 31.25
N LYS A 80 10.88 -6.83 30.45
CA LYS A 80 10.94 -5.43 30.88
C LYS A 80 9.75 -5.06 31.76
N GLU A 81 8.53 -5.26 31.26
CA GLU A 81 7.31 -4.88 31.97
C GLU A 81 6.79 -5.97 32.90
N LYS A 82 7.21 -7.22 32.71
CA LYS A 82 6.81 -8.38 33.52
C LYS A 82 5.28 -8.53 33.62
N ARG A 83 4.58 -8.35 32.48
CA ARG A 83 3.12 -8.49 32.43
C ARG A 83 2.73 -9.92 32.85
N PRO A 84 1.80 -10.10 33.80
CA PRO A 84 1.46 -11.43 34.34
C PRO A 84 1.11 -12.47 33.27
N MET A 85 0.41 -12.05 32.20
CA MET A 85 0.05 -12.93 31.09
C MET A 85 1.26 -13.56 30.41
N PHE A 86 2.32 -12.79 30.16
CA PHE A 86 3.54 -13.25 29.48
C PHE A 86 4.44 -14.05 30.42
N VAL A 87 4.56 -13.64 31.68
CA VAL A 87 5.31 -14.37 32.72
C VAL A 87 4.69 -15.75 32.97
N ASN A 88 3.36 -15.83 33.12
CA ASN A 88 2.67 -17.10 33.32
C ASN A 88 2.78 -17.99 32.08
N PHE A 89 2.62 -17.42 30.88
CA PHE A 89 2.83 -18.15 29.63
C PHE A 89 4.23 -18.79 29.58
N MET A 90 5.28 -18.05 29.96
CA MET A 90 6.63 -18.58 30.00
C MET A 90 6.79 -19.68 31.06
N LYS A 91 6.27 -19.45 32.27
CA LYS A 91 6.29 -20.45 33.36
C LYS A 91 5.58 -21.75 33.00
N ASP A 92 4.48 -21.67 32.27
CA ASP A 92 3.61 -22.81 31.97
C ASP A 92 4.09 -23.62 30.75
N ASN A 93 4.88 -23.01 29.84
CA ASN A 93 5.23 -23.60 28.54
C ASN A 93 6.73 -23.82 28.33
N TYR A 94 7.60 -23.23 29.16
CA TYR A 94 9.05 -23.31 29.01
C TYR A 94 9.71 -23.74 30.32
N PRO A 95 10.89 -24.40 30.27
CA PRO A 95 11.59 -24.81 31.48
C PRO A 95 11.98 -23.60 32.34
N PRO A 96 12.21 -23.81 33.65
CA PRO A 96 12.82 -22.80 34.49
C PRO A 96 14.11 -22.25 33.86
N ASP A 97 14.40 -20.98 34.11
CA ASP A 97 15.59 -20.25 33.62
C ASP A 97 15.70 -20.07 32.10
N PHE A 98 14.67 -20.43 31.32
CA PHE A 98 14.60 -20.14 29.87
C PHE A 98 14.74 -18.63 29.63
N LYS A 99 15.67 -18.25 28.75
CA LYS A 99 15.96 -16.88 28.33
C LYS A 99 15.41 -16.63 26.95
N TYR A 100 15.37 -15.36 26.53
CA TYR A 100 14.83 -15.05 25.21
C TYR A 100 15.76 -15.50 24.07
N GLU A 101 17.07 -15.46 24.34
CA GLU A 101 18.10 -15.94 23.43
C GLU A 101 17.94 -17.43 23.11
N ASP A 102 17.38 -18.21 24.05
CA ASP A 102 17.08 -19.63 23.83
C ASP A 102 16.00 -19.86 22.76
N PHE A 103 15.27 -18.82 22.34
CA PHE A 103 14.37 -18.87 21.18
C PHE A 103 15.11 -18.81 19.84
N GLY A 104 16.32 -18.26 19.78
CA GLY A 104 17.11 -18.11 18.55
C GLY A 104 17.24 -19.43 17.77
N PRO A 105 17.74 -20.51 18.40
CA PRO A 105 17.84 -21.83 17.74
C PRO A 105 16.50 -22.44 17.34
N LEU A 106 15.41 -22.06 18.01
CA LEU A 106 14.07 -22.59 17.77
C LEU A 106 13.36 -21.88 16.61
N PHE A 107 13.86 -20.73 16.16
CA PHE A 107 13.41 -20.06 14.95
C PHE A 107 13.96 -20.79 13.72
N THR A 108 13.27 -21.83 13.25
CA THR A 108 13.86 -22.75 12.24
C THR A 108 13.60 -22.36 10.79
N ALA A 109 12.55 -21.59 10.50
CA ALA A 109 12.12 -21.29 9.12
C ALA A 109 11.98 -22.55 8.23
N LYS A 110 11.63 -23.70 8.83
CA LYS A 110 11.70 -25.02 8.18
C LYS A 110 10.91 -25.15 6.88
N PHE A 111 9.78 -24.46 6.78
CA PHE A 111 8.88 -24.43 5.62
C PHE A 111 8.92 -23.09 4.88
N PHE A 112 9.87 -22.20 5.21
CA PHE A 112 10.06 -20.96 4.48
C PHE A 112 10.48 -21.22 3.04
N ASN A 113 9.69 -20.67 2.11
CA ASN A 113 9.96 -20.68 0.69
C ASN A 113 9.72 -19.29 0.09
N ALA A 114 10.82 -18.60 -0.21
CA ALA A 114 10.82 -17.25 -0.76
C ALA A 114 10.03 -17.14 -2.08
N ASN A 115 10.07 -18.17 -2.94
CA ASN A 115 9.34 -18.17 -4.21
C ASN A 115 7.82 -18.24 -3.98
N GLN A 116 7.38 -19.07 -3.02
CA GLN A 116 5.96 -19.15 -2.67
C GLN A 116 5.45 -17.84 -2.08
N TRP A 117 6.25 -17.19 -1.24
CA TRP A 117 5.92 -15.85 -0.72
C TRP A 117 5.84 -14.83 -1.83
N ALA A 118 6.82 -14.77 -2.73
CA ALA A 118 6.82 -13.86 -3.88
C ALA A 118 5.58 -14.06 -4.78
N ASP A 119 5.24 -15.31 -5.10
CA ASP A 119 4.04 -15.63 -5.89
C ASP A 119 2.75 -15.18 -5.19
N LEU A 120 2.66 -15.35 -3.86
CA LEU A 120 1.52 -14.89 -3.08
C LEU A 120 1.42 -13.36 -3.03
N PHE A 121 2.54 -12.65 -2.85
CA PHE A 121 2.55 -11.19 -2.81
C PHE A 121 2.23 -10.58 -4.18
N GLN A 122 2.70 -11.19 -5.27
CA GLN A 122 2.26 -10.85 -6.63
C GLN A 122 0.76 -11.09 -6.81
N ALA A 123 0.26 -12.22 -6.31
CA ALA A 123 -1.16 -12.56 -6.40
C ALA A 123 -2.06 -11.64 -5.57
N SER A 124 -1.54 -10.95 -4.54
CA SER A 124 -2.30 -9.98 -3.74
C SER A 124 -2.53 -8.65 -4.43
N GLY A 125 -1.82 -8.39 -5.53
CA GLY A 125 -1.84 -7.12 -6.25
C GLY A 125 -0.85 -6.08 -5.71
N ALA A 126 -0.17 -6.35 -4.59
CA ALA A 126 0.83 -5.43 -4.03
C ALA A 126 1.91 -5.05 -5.06
N LYS A 127 2.47 -3.85 -4.88
CA LYS A 127 3.51 -3.28 -5.74
C LYS A 127 4.86 -3.16 -5.05
N TYR A 128 4.90 -3.35 -3.73
CA TYR A 128 6.12 -3.42 -2.96
C TYR A 128 5.93 -4.31 -1.74
N VAL A 129 7.04 -4.82 -1.21
CA VAL A 129 7.07 -5.61 0.02
C VAL A 129 8.09 -5.01 0.98
N VAL A 130 7.82 -5.08 2.28
CA VAL A 130 8.74 -4.64 3.34
C VAL A 130 8.89 -5.80 4.31
N LEU A 131 10.09 -6.37 4.40
CA LEU A 131 10.40 -7.40 5.39
C LEU A 131 11.10 -6.76 6.61
N THR A 132 10.69 -7.13 7.81
CA THR A 132 11.47 -6.88 9.04
C THR A 132 12.84 -7.54 8.93
N SER A 133 13.85 -6.79 8.50
CA SER A 133 15.22 -7.30 8.43
C SER A 133 15.78 -7.50 9.84
N LYS A 134 15.48 -6.56 10.73
CA LYS A 134 15.80 -6.56 12.16
C LYS A 134 14.70 -5.82 12.91
N HIS A 135 14.15 -6.44 13.94
CA HIS A 135 13.21 -5.81 14.85
C HIS A 135 13.90 -5.45 16.19
N HIS A 136 13.16 -4.96 17.18
CA HIS A 136 13.71 -4.37 18.41
C HIS A 136 14.53 -5.35 19.28
N GLU A 137 14.39 -6.65 19.10
CA GLU A 137 15.21 -7.67 19.75
C GLU A 137 16.62 -7.84 19.14
N GLY A 138 16.91 -7.13 18.05
CA GLY A 138 18.24 -7.10 17.43
C GLY A 138 18.63 -8.33 16.59
N PHE A 139 17.75 -9.34 16.49
CA PHE A 139 17.99 -10.50 15.64
C PHE A 139 17.85 -10.13 14.18
N THR A 140 18.90 -10.36 13.39
CA THR A 140 18.89 -10.04 11.96
C THR A 140 18.50 -11.26 11.12
N LEU A 141 17.64 -11.07 10.13
CA LEU A 141 17.23 -12.10 9.18
C LEU A 141 18.26 -12.36 8.06
N TRP A 142 19.46 -11.78 8.19
CA TRP A 142 20.59 -11.98 7.29
C TRP A 142 21.88 -12.14 8.10
N GLY A 143 22.96 -12.62 7.47
CA GLY A 143 24.28 -12.69 8.12
C GLY A 143 24.91 -11.30 8.24
N SER A 144 24.61 -10.58 9.31
CA SER A 144 25.20 -9.28 9.65
C SER A 144 26.53 -9.45 10.35
N GLU A 145 27.57 -8.74 9.90
CA GLU A 145 28.86 -8.65 10.59
C GLU A 145 28.74 -8.01 11.98
N TYR A 146 27.64 -7.28 12.23
CA TYR A 146 27.40 -6.50 13.43
C TYR A 146 26.41 -7.18 14.40
N SER A 147 25.73 -8.25 13.99
CA SER A 147 24.91 -9.11 14.87
C SER A 147 25.48 -10.54 14.91
N TRP A 148 26.79 -10.65 15.13
CA TRP A 148 27.47 -11.94 15.18
C TRP A 148 26.80 -12.90 16.17
N ASN A 149 26.51 -14.13 15.73
CA ASN A 149 25.85 -15.17 16.52
C ASN A 149 24.45 -14.80 17.06
N TRP A 150 23.82 -13.75 16.52
CA TRP A 150 22.44 -13.37 16.80
C TRP A 150 21.74 -12.98 15.48
N ASN A 151 21.76 -13.92 14.53
CA ASN A 151 21.21 -13.75 13.20
C ASN A 151 20.82 -15.09 12.55
N ALA A 152 20.00 -15.03 11.50
CA ALA A 152 19.42 -16.21 10.85
C ALA A 152 20.43 -17.10 10.10
N VAL A 153 21.63 -16.61 9.80
CA VAL A 153 22.71 -17.39 9.18
C VAL A 153 23.51 -18.15 10.24
N ASP A 154 23.84 -17.49 11.34
CA ASP A 154 24.63 -18.05 12.42
C ASP A 154 23.81 -18.90 13.38
N GLU A 155 22.49 -18.71 13.47
CA GLU A 155 21.60 -19.40 14.41
C GLU A 155 20.22 -19.66 13.79
N GLY A 156 19.51 -20.69 14.27
CA GLY A 156 18.16 -21.02 13.79
C GLY A 156 18.17 -21.51 12.33
N PRO A 157 17.69 -20.74 11.33
CA PRO A 157 17.48 -21.22 9.96
C PRO A 157 18.74 -21.63 9.19
N LYS A 158 19.91 -21.08 9.55
CA LYS A 158 21.16 -21.18 8.80
C LYS A 158 21.03 -20.69 7.35
N ARG A 159 20.26 -19.61 7.16
CA ARG A 159 19.86 -19.08 5.85
C ARG A 159 19.86 -17.55 5.86
N ASP A 160 20.28 -16.96 4.75
CA ASP A 160 20.10 -15.52 4.51
C ASP A 160 18.69 -15.30 3.94
N ILE A 161 17.72 -15.15 4.85
CA ILE A 161 16.31 -14.98 4.51
C ILE A 161 16.09 -13.72 3.67
N VAL A 162 16.80 -12.63 3.99
CA VAL A 162 16.71 -11.36 3.25
C VAL A 162 17.16 -11.57 1.80
N ARG A 163 18.31 -12.22 1.56
CA ARG A 163 18.79 -12.53 0.20
C ARG A 163 17.80 -13.40 -0.56
N GLU A 164 17.32 -14.47 0.08
CA GLU A 164 16.43 -15.42 -0.58
C GLU A 164 15.12 -14.75 -1.02
N LEU A 165 14.52 -13.91 -0.15
CA LEU A 165 13.31 -13.17 -0.48
C LEU A 165 13.57 -12.10 -1.55
N GLU A 166 14.65 -11.33 -1.42
CA GLU A 166 15.05 -10.32 -2.40
C GLU A 166 15.19 -10.92 -3.81
N VAL A 167 15.91 -12.04 -3.93
CA VAL A 167 16.11 -12.74 -5.20
C VAL A 167 14.80 -13.26 -5.76
N ALA A 168 13.94 -13.86 -4.93
CA ALA A 168 12.64 -14.36 -5.36
C ALA A 168 11.73 -13.24 -5.88
N ILE A 169 11.66 -12.11 -5.16
CA ILE A 169 10.87 -10.94 -5.55
C ILE A 169 11.37 -10.37 -6.87
N ARG A 170 12.68 -10.11 -7.00
CA ARG A 170 13.26 -9.52 -8.21
C ARG A 170 13.17 -10.41 -9.45
N ASN A 171 13.25 -11.74 -9.28
CA ASN A 171 13.27 -12.66 -10.41
C ASN A 171 11.88 -13.09 -10.88
N ARG A 172 10.86 -13.03 -10.02
CA ARG A 172 9.54 -13.62 -10.30
C ARG A 172 8.43 -12.61 -10.40
N THR A 173 8.66 -11.39 -9.95
CA THR A 173 7.61 -10.41 -9.72
C THR A 173 8.03 -9.02 -10.18
N ASP A 174 7.04 -8.14 -10.37
CA ASP A 174 7.28 -6.72 -10.61
C ASP A 174 7.27 -5.90 -9.29
N LEU A 175 7.30 -6.56 -8.12
CA LEU A 175 7.28 -5.87 -6.84
C LEU A 175 8.62 -5.22 -6.53
N ARG A 176 8.56 -4.01 -5.97
CA ARG A 176 9.71 -3.34 -5.37
C ARG A 176 10.05 -4.01 -4.05
N PHE A 177 11.33 -4.26 -3.82
CA PHE A 177 11.80 -4.92 -2.61
C PHE A 177 12.21 -3.88 -1.56
N GLY A 178 11.66 -3.99 -0.36
CA GLY A 178 11.88 -3.09 0.75
C GLY A 178 12.22 -3.82 2.05
N LEU A 179 12.84 -3.10 2.97
CA LEU A 179 13.27 -3.61 4.25
C LEU A 179 12.93 -2.63 5.36
N TYR A 180 12.43 -3.20 6.45
CA TYR A 180 12.30 -2.53 7.72
C TYR A 180 13.55 -2.74 8.56
N TYR A 181 13.95 -1.73 9.29
CA TYR A 181 15.08 -1.79 10.20
C TYR A 181 14.79 -1.03 11.50
N SER A 182 14.87 -1.72 12.63
CA SER A 182 14.82 -1.04 13.92
C SER A 182 16.15 -0.38 14.27
N LEU A 183 16.10 0.91 14.59
CA LEU A 183 17.28 1.70 14.95
C LEU A 183 17.88 1.22 16.27
N PHE A 184 17.05 1.01 17.30
CA PHE A 184 17.48 0.53 18.61
C PHE A 184 17.35 -0.98 18.81
N GLU A 185 17.99 -1.47 19.87
CA GLU A 185 17.87 -2.86 20.32
C GLU A 185 17.62 -2.88 21.83
N TRP A 186 16.52 -3.50 22.26
CA TRP A 186 15.99 -3.40 23.63
C TRP A 186 17.02 -3.70 24.72
N PHE A 187 17.85 -4.71 24.50
CA PHE A 187 18.77 -5.26 25.50
C PHE A 187 20.23 -5.23 25.04
N HIS A 188 20.56 -4.52 23.96
CA HIS A 188 21.95 -4.40 23.53
C HIS A 188 22.75 -3.54 24.54
N PRO A 189 23.87 -4.04 25.10
CA PRO A 189 24.60 -3.35 26.17
C PRO A 189 25.01 -1.92 25.84
N LEU A 190 25.53 -1.68 24.62
CA LEU A 190 25.91 -0.33 24.20
C LEU A 190 24.72 0.63 24.13
N PHE A 191 23.53 0.16 23.71
CA PHE A 191 22.34 1.01 23.66
C PHE A 191 21.89 1.38 25.07
N LEU A 192 21.89 0.41 25.99
CA LEU A 192 21.55 0.63 27.39
C LEU A 192 22.55 1.59 28.08
N GLU A 193 23.84 1.45 27.77
CA GLU A 193 24.88 2.34 28.26
C GLU A 193 24.70 3.77 27.74
N ASP A 194 24.45 3.91 26.43
CA ASP A 194 24.17 5.20 25.82
C ASP A 194 22.91 5.83 26.43
N GLN A 195 21.82 5.07 26.58
CA GLN A 195 20.59 5.52 27.23
C GLN A 195 20.84 5.99 28.68
N SER A 196 21.64 5.24 29.45
CA SER A 196 22.02 5.63 30.82
C SER A 196 22.82 6.93 30.88
N SER A 197 23.51 7.28 29.79
CA SER A 197 24.24 8.54 29.63
C SER A 197 23.40 9.66 29.01
N SER A 198 22.07 9.50 28.92
CA SER A 198 21.20 10.41 28.18
C SER A 198 21.66 10.64 26.74
N PHE A 199 22.15 9.56 26.11
CA PHE A 199 22.60 9.51 24.72
C PHE A 199 23.85 10.36 24.39
N HIS A 200 24.64 10.75 25.40
CA HIS A 200 25.89 11.49 25.18
C HIS A 200 27.05 10.63 24.64
N LYS A 201 27.09 9.33 24.94
CA LYS A 201 28.20 8.43 24.59
C LYS A 201 28.22 7.97 23.12
N GLN A 202 27.05 7.81 22.49
CA GLN A 202 26.89 7.47 21.07
C GLN A 202 27.67 6.24 20.59
N GLN A 203 27.96 5.27 21.48
CA GLN A 203 28.73 4.08 21.12
C GLN A 203 27.93 3.12 20.25
N PHE A 204 26.65 2.92 20.56
CA PHE A 204 25.75 2.03 19.82
C PHE A 204 25.52 2.48 18.37
N PRO A 205 25.16 3.76 18.08
CA PRO A 205 24.94 4.18 16.70
C PRO A 205 26.19 4.03 15.84
N VAL A 206 27.36 4.40 16.38
CA VAL A 206 28.65 4.36 15.65
C VAL A 206 29.14 2.94 15.43
N SER A 207 29.06 2.07 16.45
CA SER A 207 29.71 0.75 16.41
C SER A 207 28.80 -0.38 15.91
N LYS A 208 27.47 -0.20 16.01
CA LYS A 208 26.47 -1.22 15.69
C LYS A 208 25.50 -0.74 14.62
N MET A 209 24.69 0.27 14.92
CA MET A 209 23.51 0.60 14.12
C MET A 209 23.86 1.11 12.72
N LEU A 210 24.70 2.15 12.63
CA LEU A 210 25.07 2.77 11.35
C LEU A 210 25.77 1.79 10.41
N PRO A 211 26.88 1.13 10.81
CA PRO A 211 27.58 0.27 9.87
C PRO A 211 26.73 -0.94 9.44
N GLU A 212 25.83 -1.44 10.30
CA GLU A 212 24.86 -2.48 9.94
C GLU A 212 23.82 -2.01 8.90
N ILE A 213 23.26 -0.80 9.04
CA ILE A 213 22.29 -0.31 8.05
C ILE A 213 22.98 0.08 6.72
N PHE A 214 24.24 0.55 6.75
CA PHE A 214 25.05 0.72 5.54
C PHE A 214 25.29 -0.61 4.82
N GLU A 215 25.62 -1.66 5.58
CA GLU A 215 25.78 -3.03 5.07
C GLU A 215 24.48 -3.53 4.44
N LEU A 216 23.35 -3.39 5.13
CA LEU A 216 22.02 -3.80 4.66
C LEU A 216 21.67 -3.15 3.32
N VAL A 217 21.82 -1.83 3.21
CA VAL A 217 21.53 -1.09 1.98
C VAL A 217 22.47 -1.52 0.85
N SER A 218 23.76 -1.67 1.14
CA SER A 218 24.77 -2.03 0.14
C SER A 218 24.59 -3.45 -0.39
N LYS A 219 24.26 -4.41 0.49
CA LYS A 219 24.08 -5.83 0.16
C LYS A 219 22.77 -6.09 -0.59
N TYR A 220 21.66 -5.53 -0.12
CA TYR A 220 20.31 -5.93 -0.58
C TYR A 220 19.63 -4.89 -1.45
N ARG A 221 20.10 -3.64 -1.45
CA ARG A 221 19.57 -2.54 -2.27
C ARG A 221 18.04 -2.36 -2.12
N PRO A 222 17.51 -2.18 -0.91
CA PRO A 222 16.08 -1.98 -0.71
C PRO A 222 15.61 -0.66 -1.32
N GLU A 223 14.44 -0.67 -1.94
CA GLU A 223 13.79 0.49 -2.54
C GLU A 223 12.80 1.16 -1.58
N VAL A 224 12.39 0.46 -0.51
CA VAL A 224 11.81 1.06 0.69
C VAL A 224 12.74 0.75 1.85
N LEU A 225 13.24 1.77 2.53
CA LEU A 225 13.95 1.61 3.80
C LEU A 225 13.09 2.21 4.91
N TRP A 226 12.43 1.34 5.66
CA TRP A 226 11.44 1.70 6.66
C TRP A 226 12.10 1.64 8.06
N SER A 227 12.44 2.78 8.64
CA SER A 227 13.07 2.81 9.97
C SER A 227 12.04 2.79 11.08
N ASP A 228 12.43 2.35 12.28
CA ASP A 228 11.55 2.40 13.45
C ASP A 228 12.32 2.31 14.77
N GLY A 229 11.62 2.61 15.87
CA GLY A 229 12.15 2.42 17.21
C GLY A 229 13.26 3.41 17.53
N ASP A 230 12.88 4.66 17.81
CA ASP A 230 13.83 5.70 18.21
C ASP A 230 14.41 5.51 19.62
N GLY A 231 13.88 4.57 20.42
CA GLY A 231 14.36 4.27 21.77
C GLY A 231 14.35 5.46 22.75
N GLY A 232 13.60 6.53 22.43
CA GLY A 232 13.61 7.81 23.14
C GLY A 232 14.79 8.73 22.78
N ALA A 233 15.62 8.38 21.79
CA ALA A 233 16.79 9.15 21.38
C ALA A 233 16.48 10.05 20.16
N PRO A 234 17.01 11.29 20.13
CA PRO A 234 16.81 12.20 19.00
C PRO A 234 17.54 11.74 17.74
N ASP A 235 17.13 12.25 16.58
CA ASP A 235 17.75 12.01 15.28
C ASP A 235 19.27 12.31 15.23
N SER A 236 19.71 13.31 16.02
CA SER A 236 21.12 13.66 16.16
C SER A 236 21.97 12.55 16.80
N TYR A 237 21.43 11.78 17.75
CA TYR A 237 22.13 10.62 18.33
C TYR A 237 22.31 9.51 17.29
N TRP A 238 21.30 9.29 16.45
CA TRP A 238 21.32 8.29 15.39
C TRP A 238 22.17 8.70 14.18
N ASN A 239 22.57 9.98 14.09
CA ASN A 239 23.13 10.59 12.88
C ASN A 239 22.24 10.36 11.64
N SER A 240 20.93 10.46 11.83
CA SER A 240 19.95 10.10 10.80
C SER A 240 20.06 10.97 9.56
N THR A 241 20.25 12.28 9.71
CA THR A 241 20.39 13.17 8.54
C THR A 241 21.68 12.89 7.76
N GLY A 242 22.77 12.53 8.45
CA GLY A 242 24.02 12.09 7.82
C GLY A 242 23.84 10.80 7.02
N PHE A 243 23.17 9.80 7.59
CA PHE A 243 22.85 8.55 6.90
C PHE A 243 21.92 8.78 5.69
N LEU A 244 20.85 9.55 5.85
CA LEU A 244 19.90 9.85 4.77
C LEU A 244 20.55 10.66 3.63
N ALA A 245 21.46 11.59 3.94
CA ALA A 245 22.22 12.31 2.92
C ALA A 245 23.09 11.35 2.10
N TRP A 246 23.78 10.38 2.73
CA TRP A 246 24.48 9.33 2.00
C TRP A 246 23.51 8.46 1.18
N LEU A 247 22.37 8.08 1.77
CA LEU A 247 21.37 7.22 1.13
C LEU A 247 20.88 7.85 -0.19
N TYR A 248 20.64 9.15 -0.20
CA TYR A 248 20.13 9.87 -1.36
C TYR A 248 21.20 10.37 -2.34
N ASN A 249 22.47 10.44 -1.93
CA ASN A 249 23.54 10.92 -2.80
C ASN A 249 24.38 9.79 -3.40
N ASP A 250 24.77 8.82 -2.58
CA ASP A 250 25.90 7.93 -2.89
C ASP A 250 25.52 6.44 -2.88
N SER A 251 24.43 6.07 -2.21
CA SER A 251 23.99 4.67 -2.11
C SER A 251 23.63 4.06 -3.48
N PRO A 252 23.62 2.72 -3.60
CA PRO A 252 23.23 2.04 -4.85
C PRO A 252 21.74 2.17 -5.19
N VAL A 253 20.92 2.73 -4.30
CA VAL A 253 19.47 2.89 -4.45
C VAL A 253 19.01 4.34 -4.43
N ARG A 254 19.94 5.30 -4.49
CA ARG A 254 19.66 6.75 -4.40
C ARG A 254 18.52 7.25 -5.31
N ASP A 255 18.37 6.64 -6.48
CA ASP A 255 17.39 7.04 -7.50
C ASP A 255 16.00 6.44 -7.27
N THR A 256 15.89 5.37 -6.46
CA THR A 256 14.64 4.62 -6.28
C THR A 256 14.16 4.56 -4.83
N VAL A 257 15.04 4.76 -3.86
CA VAL A 257 14.73 4.58 -2.43
C VAL A 257 13.76 5.62 -1.89
N VAL A 258 12.85 5.15 -1.03
CA VAL A 258 11.99 5.96 -0.18
C VAL A 258 12.21 5.60 1.29
N THR A 259 12.03 6.59 2.17
CA THR A 259 12.09 6.39 3.62
C THR A 259 10.88 7.05 4.30
N ASN A 260 10.45 6.45 5.41
CA ASN A 260 9.38 6.95 6.26
C ASN A 260 9.89 8.07 7.20
N ASP A 261 9.08 8.41 8.21
CA ASP A 261 9.26 9.53 9.15
C ASP A 261 9.78 9.13 10.55
N ARG A 262 10.34 7.92 10.71
CA ARG A 262 10.70 7.37 12.03
C ARG A 262 12.21 7.30 12.25
N TRP A 263 12.89 8.41 12.03
CA TRP A 263 14.36 8.51 12.07
C TRP A 263 14.91 9.07 13.39
N GLY A 264 14.12 9.07 14.46
CA GLY A 264 14.52 9.58 15.77
C GLY A 264 13.36 10.30 16.47
N ALA A 265 13.49 10.48 17.78
CA ALA A 265 12.48 11.14 18.59
C ALA A 265 12.18 12.55 18.06
N GLY A 266 10.90 12.82 17.79
CA GLY A 266 10.43 14.09 17.22
C GLY A 266 10.47 14.17 15.68
N SER A 267 10.84 13.10 14.97
CA SER A 267 10.80 13.05 13.50
C SER A 267 9.41 12.71 12.95
N ILE A 268 8.64 11.93 13.71
CA ILE A 268 7.34 11.39 13.28
C ILE A 268 6.37 12.53 12.92
N CYS A 269 5.70 12.39 11.78
CA CYS A 269 4.78 13.37 11.21
C CYS A 269 5.40 14.76 10.95
N LYS A 270 6.73 14.83 10.86
CA LYS A 270 7.48 16.09 10.75
C LYS A 270 8.58 16.06 9.70
N HIS A 271 9.33 14.96 9.63
CA HIS A 271 10.49 14.78 8.76
C HIS A 271 10.40 13.44 8.01
N GLY A 272 11.13 13.29 6.91
CA GLY A 272 11.19 12.04 6.15
C GLY A 272 10.46 12.09 4.81
N GLY A 273 10.74 11.11 3.94
CA GLY A 273 10.23 11.12 2.57
C GLY A 273 8.71 10.98 2.48
N TYR A 274 8.10 10.22 3.39
CA TYR A 274 6.65 10.14 3.56
C TYR A 274 6.31 9.92 5.04
N TYR A 275 5.10 10.31 5.43
CA TYR A 275 4.67 10.24 6.82
C TYR A 275 3.92 8.94 7.15
N THR A 276 4.16 8.42 8.34
CA THR A 276 3.36 7.37 8.95
C THR A 276 2.60 7.90 10.15
N CYS A 277 3.13 8.94 10.86
CA CYS A 277 2.54 9.65 12.00
C CYS A 277 2.21 8.78 13.25
N SER A 278 1.53 7.65 13.09
CA SER A 278 1.29 6.65 14.13
C SER A 278 1.09 5.27 13.52
N ASP A 279 1.06 4.22 14.33
CA ASP A 279 0.59 2.92 13.87
C ASP A 279 -0.88 3.01 13.45
N ARG A 280 -1.24 2.31 12.36
CA ARG A 280 -2.61 2.28 11.80
C ARG A 280 -3.15 3.68 11.48
N TYR A 281 -2.27 4.59 11.09
CA TYR A 281 -2.62 5.97 10.77
C TYR A 281 -3.51 6.04 9.53
N ASN A 282 -4.72 6.57 9.69
CA ASN A 282 -5.64 6.87 8.62
C ASN A 282 -6.35 8.19 8.97
N PRO A 283 -5.93 9.34 8.41
CA PRO A 283 -6.42 10.65 8.79
C PRO A 283 -7.87 10.92 8.35
N GLY A 284 -8.40 10.15 7.39
CA GLY A 284 -9.74 10.36 6.83
C GLY A 284 -9.91 11.66 6.04
N HIS A 285 -8.83 12.41 5.78
CA HIS A 285 -8.80 13.62 4.97
C HIS A 285 -7.48 13.74 4.20
N LEU A 286 -7.47 14.59 3.16
CA LEU A 286 -6.29 14.83 2.34
C LEU A 286 -5.18 15.53 3.13
N LEU A 287 -3.96 15.00 3.05
CA LEU A 287 -2.76 15.62 3.61
C LEU A 287 -1.92 16.33 2.53
N PRO A 288 -1.19 17.39 2.89
CA PRO A 288 -0.31 18.11 1.96
C PRO A 288 1.00 17.36 1.66
N HIS A 289 1.33 16.35 2.45
CA HIS A 289 2.53 15.53 2.31
C HIS A 289 2.13 14.07 2.04
N LYS A 290 2.96 13.34 1.29
CA LYS A 290 2.73 11.91 1.05
C LYS A 290 2.80 11.16 2.37
N TRP A 291 1.93 10.18 2.53
CA TRP A 291 1.84 9.37 3.74
C TRP A 291 1.51 7.90 3.43
N GLU A 292 1.67 7.04 4.42
CA GLU A 292 1.44 5.60 4.33
C GLU A 292 0.67 5.11 5.58
N ASN A 293 -0.49 4.48 5.34
CA ASN A 293 -1.24 3.75 6.35
C ASN A 293 -0.56 2.41 6.60
N CYS A 294 0.28 2.36 7.63
CA CYS A 294 0.91 1.13 8.07
C CYS A 294 0.00 0.41 9.06
N MET A 295 -0.56 -0.74 8.68
CA MET A 295 -1.58 -1.44 9.47
C MET A 295 -1.49 -2.96 9.37
N THR A 296 -2.29 -3.67 10.17
CA THR A 296 -2.22 -5.13 10.37
C THR A 296 -3.55 -5.81 10.03
N ILE A 297 -3.47 -7.00 9.40
CA ILE A 297 -4.67 -7.84 9.24
C ILE A 297 -5.14 -8.36 10.61
N ASP A 298 -4.21 -8.76 11.49
CA ASP A 298 -4.51 -9.06 12.89
C ASP A 298 -4.74 -7.76 13.66
N LYS A 299 -5.94 -7.60 14.24
CA LYS A 299 -6.36 -6.38 14.95
C LYS A 299 -5.45 -6.04 16.14
N PHE A 300 -4.71 -7.00 16.68
CA PHE A 300 -3.98 -6.85 17.94
C PHE A 300 -2.46 -6.91 17.82
N SER A 301 -1.91 -7.48 16.75
CA SER A 301 -0.48 -7.82 16.69
C SER A 301 0.10 -7.64 15.28
N TRP A 302 1.38 -7.28 15.20
CA TRP A 302 2.13 -7.34 13.95
C TRP A 302 2.72 -8.74 13.75
N GLY A 303 3.26 -9.34 14.81
CA GLY A 303 3.76 -10.71 14.82
C GLY A 303 2.64 -11.76 14.85
N TYR A 304 3.00 -13.02 14.54
CA TYR A 304 2.06 -14.14 14.54
C TYR A 304 1.56 -14.51 15.95
N ARG A 305 0.24 -14.69 16.09
CA ARG A 305 -0.39 -15.20 17.32
C ARG A 305 -1.06 -16.55 17.07
N ARG A 306 -0.54 -17.62 17.68
CA ARG A 306 -1.07 -18.98 17.51
C ARG A 306 -2.47 -19.18 18.09
N ASN A 307 -2.87 -18.33 19.02
CA ASN A 307 -4.17 -18.38 19.69
C ASN A 307 -5.20 -17.40 19.12
N ALA A 308 -4.86 -16.67 18.05
CA ALA A 308 -5.76 -15.73 17.41
C ALA A 308 -6.98 -16.44 16.80
N ARG A 309 -8.15 -15.84 16.96
CA ARG A 309 -9.42 -16.33 16.40
C ARG A 309 -9.74 -15.59 15.11
N ILE A 310 -10.64 -16.15 14.30
CA ILE A 310 -11.07 -15.51 13.04
C ILE A 310 -11.61 -14.08 13.25
N SER A 311 -12.28 -13.82 14.38
CA SER A 311 -12.81 -12.50 14.78
C SER A 311 -11.72 -11.46 15.03
N ASP A 312 -10.50 -11.91 15.35
CA ASP A 312 -9.36 -11.06 15.64
C ASP A 312 -8.68 -10.56 14.37
N TYR A 313 -9.07 -11.08 13.21
CA TYR A 313 -8.59 -10.62 11.91
C TYR A 313 -9.61 -9.70 11.27
N LEU A 314 -9.12 -8.72 10.52
CA LEU A 314 -9.98 -7.90 9.68
C LEU A 314 -10.57 -8.74 8.54
N THR A 315 -11.82 -8.45 8.20
CA THR A 315 -12.46 -9.06 7.04
C THR A 315 -11.92 -8.45 5.74
N ILE A 316 -12.17 -9.08 4.60
CA ILE A 316 -11.80 -8.49 3.31
C ILE A 316 -12.49 -7.14 3.10
N GLU A 317 -13.72 -7.00 3.59
CA GLU A 317 -14.48 -5.76 3.54
C GLU A 317 -13.75 -4.62 4.27
N GLU A 318 -13.34 -4.88 5.51
CA GLU A 318 -12.58 -3.92 6.31
C GLU A 318 -11.25 -3.54 5.63
N LEU A 319 -10.55 -4.51 5.01
CA LEU A 319 -9.27 -4.27 4.33
C LEU A 319 -9.42 -3.44 3.04
N VAL A 320 -10.40 -3.74 2.20
CA VAL A 320 -10.66 -2.94 0.99
C VAL A 320 -11.11 -1.54 1.38
N LYS A 321 -11.94 -1.40 2.42
CA LYS A 321 -12.29 -0.09 2.98
C LYS A 321 -11.03 0.69 3.37
N GLN A 322 -10.11 0.09 4.14
CA GLN A 322 -8.85 0.75 4.50
C GLN A 322 -8.06 1.20 3.27
N LEU A 323 -7.94 0.36 2.24
CA LEU A 323 -7.24 0.72 1.01
C LEU A 323 -7.89 1.93 0.31
N VAL A 324 -9.21 1.88 0.11
CA VAL A 324 -9.97 2.91 -0.62
C VAL A 324 -9.89 4.26 0.10
N GLU A 325 -10.15 4.28 1.42
CA GLU A 325 -10.05 5.50 2.23
C GLU A 325 -8.66 6.10 2.17
N THR A 326 -7.63 5.25 2.33
CA THR A 326 -6.22 5.65 2.31
C THR A 326 -5.86 6.29 0.97
N VAL A 327 -6.17 5.63 -0.15
CA VAL A 327 -5.80 6.09 -1.50
C VAL A 327 -6.54 7.37 -1.87
N SER A 328 -7.83 7.47 -1.53
CA SER A 328 -8.63 8.67 -1.77
C SER A 328 -8.11 9.90 -1.00
N CYS A 329 -7.49 9.67 0.16
CA CYS A 329 -6.82 10.68 0.98
C CYS A 329 -5.32 10.87 0.64
N GLY A 330 -4.83 10.26 -0.44
CA GLY A 330 -3.47 10.44 -0.97
C GLY A 330 -2.40 9.52 -0.39
N GLY A 331 -2.78 8.61 0.50
CA GLY A 331 -1.87 7.67 1.14
C GLY A 331 -1.56 6.43 0.28
N ASN A 332 -0.57 5.66 0.74
CA ASN A 332 -0.39 4.25 0.39
C ASN A 332 -0.84 3.37 1.56
N LEU A 333 -1.36 2.18 1.30
CA LEU A 333 -1.61 1.17 2.33
C LEU A 333 -0.43 0.18 2.39
N LEU A 334 0.15 0.01 3.56
CA LEU A 334 1.15 -1.02 3.86
C LEU A 334 0.54 -2.02 4.85
N MET A 335 0.12 -3.17 4.32
CA MET A 335 -0.67 -4.16 5.06
C MET A 335 0.19 -5.30 5.57
N ASN A 336 0.21 -5.51 6.88
CA ASN A 336 1.07 -6.47 7.55
C ASN A 336 0.49 -7.88 7.66
N ILE A 337 1.38 -8.88 7.49
CA ILE A 337 1.20 -10.27 7.89
C ILE A 337 2.27 -10.70 8.91
N GLY A 338 1.92 -11.69 9.74
CA GLY A 338 2.84 -12.34 10.68
C GLY A 338 3.01 -13.83 10.34
N PRO A 339 4.11 -14.24 9.69
CA PRO A 339 4.40 -15.64 9.43
C PRO A 339 4.74 -16.43 10.71
N THR A 340 4.52 -17.74 10.67
CA THR A 340 4.83 -18.67 11.78
C THR A 340 6.34 -18.85 11.94
N LEU A 341 6.82 -19.39 13.06
CA LEU A 341 8.24 -19.68 13.29
C LEU A 341 8.87 -20.58 12.20
N ASP A 342 8.08 -21.45 11.58
CA ASP A 342 8.54 -22.33 10.50
C ASP A 342 8.54 -21.63 9.13
N GLY A 343 8.08 -20.39 9.03
CA GLY A 343 8.06 -19.61 7.79
C GLY A 343 6.84 -19.86 6.89
N THR A 344 5.78 -20.48 7.43
CA THR A 344 4.50 -20.58 6.74
C THR A 344 3.68 -19.31 6.93
N ILE A 345 2.99 -18.88 5.87
CA ILE A 345 1.95 -17.85 5.96
C ILE A 345 0.65 -18.58 6.31
N SER A 346 0.03 -18.23 7.43
CA SER A 346 -1.22 -18.86 7.86
C SER A 346 -2.32 -18.71 6.80
N ALA A 347 -3.18 -19.71 6.65
CA ALA A 347 -4.24 -19.74 5.64
C ALA A 347 -5.14 -18.49 5.66
N ILE A 348 -5.37 -17.90 6.84
CA ILE A 348 -6.15 -16.65 6.96
C ILE A 348 -5.46 -15.46 6.30
N PHE A 349 -4.14 -15.32 6.45
CA PHE A 349 -3.37 -14.26 5.81
C PHE A 349 -3.30 -14.49 4.29
N GLU A 350 -3.04 -15.73 3.85
CA GLU A 350 -3.07 -16.08 2.44
C GLU A 350 -4.43 -15.80 1.79
N GLU A 351 -5.53 -16.18 2.46
CA GLU A 351 -6.89 -15.91 1.99
C GLU A 351 -7.12 -14.41 1.79
N ARG A 352 -6.82 -13.58 2.81
CA ARG A 352 -7.01 -12.13 2.74
C ARG A 352 -6.16 -11.49 1.65
N LEU A 353 -4.91 -11.92 1.49
CA LEU A 353 -4.02 -11.45 0.42
C LEU A 353 -4.60 -11.78 -0.96
N ARG A 354 -5.03 -13.02 -1.20
CA ARG A 354 -5.62 -13.43 -2.48
C ARG A 354 -6.94 -12.72 -2.76
N GLN A 355 -7.76 -12.48 -1.73
CA GLN A 355 -9.01 -11.73 -1.85
C GLN A 355 -8.76 -10.27 -2.23
N MET A 356 -7.76 -9.62 -1.63
CA MET A 356 -7.31 -8.27 -2.05
C MET A 356 -6.91 -8.26 -3.52
N GLY A 357 -6.12 -9.26 -3.95
CA GLY A 357 -5.69 -9.39 -5.34
C GLY A 357 -6.83 -9.61 -6.32
N ALA A 358 -7.81 -10.45 -5.96
CA ALA A 358 -9.01 -10.67 -6.77
C ALA A 358 -9.80 -9.37 -6.97
N TRP A 359 -9.94 -8.57 -5.91
CA TRP A 359 -10.59 -7.25 -5.99
C TRP A 359 -9.79 -6.27 -6.86
N LEU A 360 -8.47 -6.18 -6.64
CA LEU A 360 -7.57 -5.29 -7.37
C LEU A 360 -7.40 -5.66 -8.84
N LYS A 361 -7.58 -6.93 -9.20
CA LYS A 361 -7.58 -7.36 -10.61
C LYS A 361 -8.73 -6.72 -11.41
N VAL A 362 -9.88 -6.49 -10.77
CA VAL A 362 -11.05 -5.87 -11.41
C VAL A 362 -11.01 -4.35 -11.27
N ASN A 363 -10.69 -3.86 -10.06
CA ASN A 363 -10.86 -2.45 -9.68
C ASN A 363 -9.54 -1.66 -9.64
N GLY A 364 -8.41 -2.30 -9.91
CA GLY A 364 -7.08 -1.69 -9.77
C GLY A 364 -6.83 -0.48 -10.66
N GLU A 365 -7.56 -0.32 -11.77
CA GLU A 365 -7.50 0.90 -12.60
C GLU A 365 -7.86 2.16 -11.80
N ALA A 366 -8.74 2.05 -10.80
CA ALA A 366 -9.15 3.16 -9.94
C ALA A 366 -8.21 3.40 -8.75
N ILE A 367 -7.25 2.49 -8.53
CA ILE A 367 -6.30 2.56 -7.42
C ILE A 367 -4.93 2.95 -7.95
N TYR A 368 -4.31 2.09 -8.76
CA TYR A 368 -2.96 2.31 -9.28
C TYR A 368 -2.90 3.49 -10.23
N ASP A 369 -1.80 4.25 -10.13
CA ASP A 369 -1.57 5.48 -10.90
C ASP A 369 -2.68 6.54 -10.76
N SER A 370 -3.53 6.42 -9.74
CA SER A 370 -4.56 7.41 -9.46
C SER A 370 -4.02 8.56 -8.63
N HIS A 371 -4.71 9.68 -8.69
CA HIS A 371 -4.49 10.87 -7.89
C HIS A 371 -5.73 11.16 -7.05
N THR A 372 -5.52 11.89 -5.96
CA THR A 372 -6.62 12.44 -5.16
C THR A 372 -7.46 13.35 -6.02
N TRP A 373 -8.77 13.32 -5.79
CA TRP A 373 -9.70 14.21 -6.48
C TRP A 373 -10.00 15.43 -5.61
N ARG A 374 -10.73 16.41 -6.17
CA ARG A 374 -11.13 17.64 -5.45
C ARG A 374 -11.92 17.36 -4.16
N SER A 375 -12.56 16.19 -4.09
CA SER A 375 -13.32 15.71 -2.95
C SER A 375 -12.93 14.27 -2.68
N GLN A 376 -12.68 13.93 -1.41
CA GLN A 376 -12.24 12.59 -1.00
C GLN A 376 -13.42 11.61 -0.94
N ASN A 377 -14.58 12.06 -0.48
CA ASN A 377 -15.79 11.28 -0.31
C ASN A 377 -17.03 12.02 -0.85
N ASP A 378 -18.15 11.31 -0.94
CA ASP A 378 -19.41 11.87 -1.42
C ASP A 378 -20.22 12.57 -0.31
N THR A 379 -21.00 13.57 -0.71
CA THR A 379 -21.85 14.37 0.20
C THR A 379 -23.22 13.75 0.46
N ILE A 380 -23.71 12.87 -0.42
CA ILE A 380 -25.05 12.29 -0.33
C ILE A 380 -24.96 10.84 0.11
N THR A 381 -24.27 9.99 -0.66
CA THR A 381 -24.17 8.57 -0.31
C THR A 381 -22.96 8.35 0.60
N PRO A 382 -23.15 7.85 1.83
CA PRO A 382 -22.04 7.54 2.71
C PRO A 382 -21.18 6.41 2.15
N ASN A 383 -19.93 6.33 2.61
CA ASN A 383 -18.99 5.29 2.21
C ASN A 383 -18.71 5.22 0.70
N VAL A 384 -18.89 6.34 -0.02
CA VAL A 384 -18.41 6.53 -1.39
C VAL A 384 -17.17 7.41 -1.36
N TRP A 385 -16.10 6.92 -1.98
CA TRP A 385 -14.80 7.57 -2.03
C TRP A 385 -14.35 7.79 -3.46
N TYR A 386 -13.51 8.81 -3.66
CA TYR A 386 -13.11 9.23 -4.99
C TYR A 386 -11.62 9.13 -5.23
N THR A 387 -11.27 8.71 -6.44
CA THR A 387 -9.93 8.86 -7.00
C THR A 387 -10.07 9.41 -8.42
N SER A 388 -8.98 9.87 -9.02
CA SER A 388 -9.00 10.44 -10.37
C SER A 388 -7.77 10.07 -11.19
N LYS A 389 -7.93 10.14 -12.51
CA LYS A 389 -6.82 10.15 -13.48
C LYS A 389 -6.94 11.41 -14.34
N PRO A 390 -6.39 12.55 -13.88
CA PRO A 390 -6.60 13.85 -14.53
C PRO A 390 -6.18 13.87 -16.00
N LYS A 391 -5.07 13.20 -16.34
CA LYS A 391 -4.57 13.10 -17.73
C LYS A 391 -5.54 12.40 -18.69
N GLN A 392 -6.46 11.59 -18.16
CA GLN A 392 -7.47 10.87 -18.93
C GLN A 392 -8.87 11.48 -18.76
N ASN A 393 -8.98 12.56 -17.98
CA ASN A 393 -10.24 13.17 -17.56
C ASN A 393 -11.23 12.16 -16.93
N LEU A 394 -10.72 11.32 -16.03
CA LEU A 394 -11.49 10.27 -15.36
C LEU A 394 -11.61 10.53 -13.86
N VAL A 395 -12.80 10.27 -13.34
CA VAL A 395 -13.08 10.18 -11.91
C VAL A 395 -13.65 8.80 -11.62
N TYR A 396 -13.20 8.20 -10.53
CA TYR A 396 -13.71 6.92 -10.04
C TYR A 396 -14.47 7.15 -8.74
N ALA A 397 -15.74 6.76 -8.72
CA ALA A 397 -16.54 6.67 -7.50
C ALA A 397 -16.49 5.23 -7.00
N ILE A 398 -15.93 5.01 -5.82
CA ILE A 398 -15.73 3.70 -5.20
C ILE A 398 -16.69 3.61 -4.02
N PHE A 399 -17.75 2.83 -4.15
CA PHE A 399 -18.76 2.72 -3.11
C PHE A 399 -18.59 1.42 -2.33
N LEU A 400 -18.53 1.56 -1.00
CA LEU A 400 -18.23 0.47 -0.09
C LEU A 400 -19.47 -0.37 0.28
N GLU A 401 -20.66 -0.02 -0.21
CA GLU A 401 -21.87 -0.78 0.07
C GLU A 401 -22.73 -0.85 -1.18
N TRP A 402 -23.14 -2.07 -1.55
CA TRP A 402 -24.05 -2.19 -2.69
C TRP A 402 -25.42 -1.61 -2.32
N PRO A 403 -25.95 -0.65 -3.11
CA PRO A 403 -27.26 -0.08 -2.83
C PRO A 403 -28.34 -1.13 -3.06
N THR A 404 -28.98 -1.59 -1.99
CA THR A 404 -30.05 -2.61 -2.03
C THR A 404 -31.28 -2.15 -2.81
N SER A 405 -31.49 -0.83 -2.87
CA SER A 405 -32.52 -0.17 -3.71
C SER A 405 -32.23 -0.29 -5.22
N GLY A 406 -31.00 -0.63 -5.61
CA GLY A 406 -30.52 -0.52 -6.98
C GLY A 406 -30.30 0.92 -7.45
N LEU A 407 -30.33 1.89 -6.53
CA LEU A 407 -30.15 3.32 -6.80
C LEU A 407 -28.93 3.86 -6.07
N LEU A 408 -28.00 4.49 -6.82
CA LEU A 408 -26.86 5.21 -6.26
C LEU A 408 -26.96 6.69 -6.59
N ILE A 409 -26.86 7.55 -5.58
CA ILE A 409 -26.94 9.01 -5.73
C ILE A 409 -25.58 9.62 -5.38
N LEU A 410 -24.96 10.34 -6.30
CA LEU A 410 -23.66 10.99 -6.08
C LEU A 410 -23.83 12.50 -6.10
N GLY A 411 -23.39 13.17 -5.04
CA GLY A 411 -23.49 14.62 -4.88
C GLY A 411 -22.25 15.40 -5.33
N GLN A 412 -21.13 14.73 -5.58
CA GLN A 412 -19.88 15.40 -5.96
C GLN A 412 -19.62 15.53 -7.47
N PRO A 413 -19.92 14.53 -8.33
CA PRO A 413 -19.64 14.61 -9.75
C PRO A 413 -20.72 15.41 -10.49
N ASN A 414 -20.36 16.59 -10.99
CA ASN A 414 -21.18 17.31 -11.97
C ASN A 414 -21.09 16.59 -13.31
N ALA A 415 -22.24 16.34 -13.93
CA ALA A 415 -22.28 15.68 -15.22
C ALA A 415 -23.09 16.44 -16.24
N THR A 416 -22.71 16.28 -17.50
CA THR A 416 -23.38 16.92 -18.62
C THR A 416 -24.03 15.83 -19.46
N LEU A 417 -25.35 15.90 -19.62
CA LEU A 417 -26.12 14.98 -20.45
C LEU A 417 -25.51 14.90 -21.86
N GLY A 418 -25.29 13.68 -22.36
CA GLY A 418 -24.69 13.42 -23.67
C GLY A 418 -23.15 13.45 -23.72
N ALA A 419 -22.48 14.16 -22.81
CA ALA A 419 -21.02 14.20 -22.72
C ALA A 419 -20.46 13.20 -21.68
N THR A 420 -21.14 13.09 -20.53
CA THR A 420 -20.70 12.21 -19.45
C THR A 420 -21.06 10.76 -19.71
N LYS A 421 -20.07 9.88 -19.65
CA LYS A 421 -20.26 8.42 -19.70
C LYS A 421 -19.93 7.81 -18.35
N ILE A 422 -20.81 6.93 -17.92
CA ILE A 422 -20.73 6.22 -16.64
C ILE A 422 -20.60 4.73 -16.94
N LYS A 423 -19.58 4.08 -16.38
CA LYS A 423 -19.34 2.64 -16.53
C LYS A 423 -19.03 2.00 -15.20
N LEU A 424 -19.60 0.82 -14.96
CA LEU A 424 -19.18 -0.04 -13.85
C LEU A 424 -17.97 -0.88 -14.27
N LEU A 425 -16.88 -0.82 -13.49
CA LEU A 425 -15.71 -1.67 -13.74
C LEU A 425 -16.09 -3.16 -13.64
N GLY A 426 -15.53 -3.98 -14.53
CA GLY A 426 -15.87 -5.40 -14.65
C GLY A 426 -17.16 -5.72 -15.44
N HIS A 427 -18.06 -4.75 -15.65
CA HIS A 427 -19.31 -4.96 -16.40
C HIS A 427 -19.20 -4.67 -17.90
N GLY A 428 -18.26 -3.80 -18.30
CA GLY A 428 -17.95 -3.47 -19.70
C GLY A 428 -18.97 -2.57 -20.42
N GLN A 429 -20.26 -2.63 -20.04
CA GLN A 429 -21.31 -1.79 -20.63
C GLN A 429 -21.54 -0.49 -19.85
N PRO A 430 -21.86 0.64 -20.53
CA PRO A 430 -22.29 1.87 -19.88
C PRO A 430 -23.55 1.68 -19.02
N LEU A 431 -23.63 2.42 -17.92
CA LEU A 431 -24.81 2.50 -17.08
C LEU A 431 -25.67 3.70 -17.49
N ASN A 432 -26.98 3.52 -17.40
CA ASN A 432 -27.93 4.62 -17.54
C ASN A 432 -27.87 5.49 -16.28
N TRP A 433 -27.90 6.80 -16.47
CA TRP A 433 -27.89 7.77 -15.38
C TRP A 433 -28.78 8.98 -15.70
N ILE A 434 -29.20 9.67 -14.65
CA ILE A 434 -30.04 10.87 -14.72
C ILE A 434 -29.35 11.99 -13.93
N SER A 435 -29.44 13.23 -14.44
CA SER A 435 -29.01 14.43 -13.70
C SER A 435 -30.20 14.98 -12.91
N SER A 436 -30.03 15.27 -11.62
CA SER A 436 -31.05 16.01 -10.86
C SER A 436 -30.74 17.50 -10.86
N GLU A 437 -31.71 18.35 -11.24
CA GLU A 437 -31.55 19.80 -11.15
C GLU A 437 -31.39 20.27 -9.69
N PRO A 438 -30.70 21.40 -9.44
CA PRO A 438 -30.55 21.95 -8.09
C PRO A 438 -31.91 22.19 -7.44
N GLY A 439 -32.17 21.53 -6.29
CA GLY A 439 -33.40 21.70 -5.51
C GLY A 439 -34.50 20.66 -5.74
N THR A 440 -34.24 19.53 -6.40
CA THR A 440 -35.17 18.40 -6.41
C THR A 440 -35.05 17.57 -5.12
N ASP A 441 -36.15 17.48 -4.37
CA ASP A 441 -36.23 16.66 -3.15
C ASP A 441 -36.06 15.16 -3.49
N GLU A 442 -35.51 14.38 -2.55
CA GLU A 442 -35.33 12.93 -2.67
C GLU A 442 -36.67 12.21 -3.01
N CYS A 443 -37.79 12.74 -2.51
CA CYS A 443 -39.14 12.29 -2.83
C CYS A 443 -39.56 12.60 -4.28
N ASP A 444 -39.16 13.74 -4.84
CA ASP A 444 -39.48 14.13 -6.21
C ASP A 444 -38.65 13.37 -7.23
N LEU A 445 -37.39 13.04 -6.89
CA LEU A 445 -36.55 12.16 -7.70
C LEU A 445 -37.14 10.75 -7.80
N MET A 446 -37.65 10.19 -6.69
CA MET A 446 -38.35 8.90 -6.70
C MET A 446 -39.73 8.94 -7.39
N CYS A 447 -40.40 10.10 -7.38
CA CYS A 447 -41.68 10.34 -8.07
C CYS A 447 -41.55 10.72 -9.56
N SER A 448 -40.34 11.04 -10.04
CA SER A 448 -40.12 11.30 -11.46
C SER A 448 -40.46 10.06 -12.29
N ARG A 449 -41.23 10.24 -13.37
CA ARG A 449 -41.73 9.11 -14.21
C ARG A 449 -40.61 8.21 -14.73
N GLU A 450 -39.39 8.73 -14.88
CA GLU A 450 -38.22 8.00 -15.36
C GLU A 450 -37.53 7.18 -14.25
N ALA A 451 -37.45 7.68 -13.02
CA ALA A 451 -36.97 6.91 -11.86
C ALA A 451 -37.99 5.83 -11.45
N CYS A 452 -39.29 6.15 -11.45
CA CYS A 452 -40.34 5.15 -11.23
C CYS A 452 -40.34 4.04 -12.29
N ALA A 453 -40.05 4.35 -13.56
CA ALA A 453 -39.93 3.34 -14.62
C ALA A 453 -38.71 2.42 -14.43
N ALA A 454 -37.63 2.92 -13.82
CA ALA A 454 -36.47 2.10 -13.44
C ALA A 454 -36.78 1.15 -12.25
N VAL A 455 -37.67 1.56 -11.34
CA VAL A 455 -38.02 0.85 -10.10
C VAL A 455 -39.20 -0.14 -10.27
N THR A 456 -40.11 0.08 -11.24
CA THR A 456 -41.40 -0.66 -11.29
C THR A 456 -41.43 -1.93 -12.15
N SER A 457 -40.35 -2.32 -12.86
CA SER A 457 -40.33 -3.61 -13.56
C SER A 457 -40.05 -4.74 -12.55
N LYS A 458 -41.08 -5.52 -12.21
CA LYS A 458 -41.11 -6.68 -11.27
C LYS A 458 -40.10 -7.83 -11.54
N THR A 459 -39.06 -7.62 -12.35
CA THR A 459 -38.17 -8.69 -12.85
C THR A 459 -36.66 -8.45 -12.71
N ARG A 460 -36.17 -7.50 -11.89
CA ARG A 460 -34.70 -7.30 -11.78
C ARG A 460 -34.18 -7.14 -10.36
N LYS A 461 -33.64 -8.22 -9.79
CA LYS A 461 -32.74 -8.17 -8.62
C LYS A 461 -31.36 -7.52 -8.92
N HIS A 462 -31.12 -6.95 -10.11
CA HIS A 462 -29.74 -6.66 -10.57
C HIS A 462 -29.61 -5.44 -11.51
N LYS A 463 -30.49 -4.44 -11.45
CA LYS A 463 -30.33 -3.21 -12.26
C LYS A 463 -29.85 -2.06 -11.36
N LEU A 464 -28.63 -1.56 -11.60
CA LEU A 464 -28.12 -0.35 -10.95
C LEU A 464 -28.47 0.86 -11.82
N SER A 465 -29.14 1.84 -11.22
CA SER A 465 -29.39 3.17 -11.81
C SER A 465 -28.61 4.21 -11.01
N ILE A 466 -28.06 5.22 -11.69
CA ILE A 466 -27.23 6.25 -11.07
C ILE A 466 -27.89 7.62 -11.22
N ILE A 467 -27.94 8.38 -10.14
CA ILE A 467 -28.37 9.78 -10.12
C ILE A 467 -27.16 10.63 -9.75
N LEU A 468 -26.91 11.67 -10.55
CA LEU A 468 -25.90 12.69 -10.24
C LEU A 468 -26.64 13.96 -9.83
N SER A 469 -26.34 14.48 -8.64
CA SER A 469 -27.01 15.64 -8.07
C SER A 469 -26.12 16.88 -8.16
N ASP A 470 -26.64 17.94 -8.79
CA ASP A 470 -25.94 19.22 -8.90
C ASP A 470 -26.14 20.09 -7.63
N GLY A 471 -25.22 19.93 -6.66
CA GLY A 471 -24.90 20.96 -5.64
C GLY A 471 -25.85 21.17 -4.45
N ASP A 472 -25.25 21.25 -3.25
CA ASP A 472 -25.70 21.89 -1.99
C ASP A 472 -27.19 21.79 -1.58
N SER A 473 -27.77 20.59 -1.64
CA SER A 473 -29.07 20.31 -1.01
C SER A 473 -28.91 19.95 0.47
N LYS A 474 -29.03 20.94 1.37
CA LYS A 474 -29.22 20.70 2.81
C LYS A 474 -30.59 20.04 3.05
N CYS A 475 -30.60 18.71 3.20
CA CYS A 475 -31.80 17.96 3.50
C CYS A 475 -32.35 18.31 4.91
N LYS A 476 -33.54 18.92 4.99
CA LYS A 476 -34.34 18.98 6.22
C LYS A 476 -35.47 17.97 6.10
N ILE A 477 -35.35 16.85 6.81
CA ILE A 477 -36.40 15.83 6.88
C ILE A 477 -37.60 16.40 7.66
N GLY A 478 -38.62 16.85 6.94
CA GLY A 478 -39.96 17.08 7.45
C GLY A 478 -40.85 15.90 7.09
N ARG A 479 -41.36 15.16 8.08
CA ARG A 479 -42.41 14.15 7.88
C ARG A 479 -43.65 14.85 7.33
N GLU A 480 -44.08 14.55 6.10
CA GLU A 480 -45.49 14.26 5.76
C GLU A 480 -45.76 14.04 4.26
N LYS A 481 -46.62 13.04 3.99
CA LYS A 481 -47.47 12.77 2.80
C LYS A 481 -46.88 12.00 1.62
N SER A 482 -47.03 10.67 1.69
CA SER A 482 -47.10 9.75 0.55
C SER A 482 -48.57 9.38 0.24
N SER A 483 -49.13 9.86 -0.87
CA SER A 483 -50.24 9.18 -1.55
C SER A 483 -50.44 9.72 -2.97
N ASN A 484 -50.65 8.77 -3.90
CA ASN A 484 -51.07 8.92 -5.30
C ASN A 484 -50.00 9.12 -6.37
N CYS A 485 -49.43 8.02 -6.86
CA CYS A 485 -48.97 7.89 -8.25
C CYS A 485 -49.00 6.41 -8.69
N PHE A 486 -50.15 5.93 -9.19
CA PHE A 486 -50.22 4.70 -9.99
C PHE A 486 -51.18 4.89 -11.17
N GLY A 487 -50.65 4.88 -12.38
CA GLY A 487 -51.39 4.87 -13.64
C GLY A 487 -50.69 3.95 -14.64
N ASN A 488 -51.47 3.06 -15.28
CA ASN A 488 -51.05 1.90 -16.08
C ASN A 488 -50.10 2.21 -17.25
N LEU A 489 -49.11 1.33 -17.49
CA LEU A 489 -48.24 1.31 -18.68
C LEU A 489 -48.17 -0.09 -19.33
N ALA A 490 -48.20 -0.10 -20.66
CA ALA A 490 -48.13 -1.28 -21.55
C ALA A 490 -46.68 -1.77 -21.78
N PRO A 491 -46.45 -3.04 -22.17
CA PRO A 491 -45.11 -3.64 -22.19
C PRO A 491 -44.32 -3.36 -23.49
N PHE A 492 -43.05 -2.98 -23.33
CA PHE A 492 -42.01 -3.00 -24.38
C PHE A 492 -41.06 -4.20 -24.18
N PRO A 493 -40.37 -4.67 -25.24
CA PRO A 493 -39.75 -6.01 -25.25
C PRO A 493 -38.52 -6.10 -24.34
N SER A 494 -38.41 -7.24 -23.67
CA SER A 494 -37.40 -7.55 -22.66
C SER A 494 -36.22 -8.32 -23.27
N VAL A 495 -35.00 -7.99 -22.82
CA VAL A 495 -33.80 -8.81 -23.03
C VAL A 495 -33.33 -9.31 -21.67
N SER A 496 -33.21 -10.64 -21.55
CA SER A 496 -32.91 -11.41 -20.34
C SER A 496 -31.39 -11.55 -20.12
N LEU A 497 -30.93 -11.26 -18.90
CA LEU A 497 -29.58 -11.55 -18.41
C LEU A 497 -29.61 -12.92 -17.72
N ASN A 498 -29.31 -14.00 -18.45
CA ASN A 498 -29.27 -15.35 -17.89
C ASN A 498 -27.95 -16.11 -18.12
N SER A 499 -26.86 -15.44 -18.49
CA SER A 499 -25.58 -16.13 -18.77
C SER A 499 -24.46 -15.91 -17.74
N PHE A 500 -24.59 -14.98 -16.78
CA PHE A 500 -23.48 -14.65 -15.87
C PHE A 500 -23.51 -15.39 -14.53
N LEU A 501 -24.69 -15.79 -14.05
CA LEU A 501 -24.81 -16.45 -12.74
C LEU A 501 -24.32 -17.91 -12.75
N ASN A 502 -24.33 -18.59 -13.90
CA ASN A 502 -23.85 -19.99 -13.96
C ASN A 502 -22.32 -20.13 -13.92
N TYR A 503 -21.54 -19.03 -13.97
CA TYR A 503 -20.09 -19.08 -13.80
C TYR A 503 -19.61 -18.64 -12.41
N SER A 504 -20.51 -18.25 -11.49
CA SER A 504 -20.16 -17.79 -10.14
C SER A 504 -20.71 -18.68 -9.02
N TYR A 505 -21.28 -19.85 -9.34
CA TYR A 505 -21.90 -20.72 -8.33
C TYR A 505 -20.95 -21.70 -7.62
N ASN A 506 -19.63 -21.59 -7.83
CA ASN A 506 -18.64 -22.32 -7.05
C ASN A 506 -17.60 -21.35 -6.46
N HIS A 507 -17.73 -21.14 -5.15
CA HIS A 507 -16.83 -20.47 -4.21
C HIS A 507 -16.94 -18.92 -4.08
N PHE A 508 -17.47 -18.54 -2.89
CA PHE A 508 -17.51 -17.22 -2.24
C PHE A 508 -18.48 -16.16 -2.81
N ASN A 509 -19.46 -15.79 -1.99
CA ASN A 509 -20.36 -14.65 -2.19
C ASN A 509 -19.53 -13.36 -2.26
N PHE A 510 -19.20 -12.93 -3.47
CA PHE A 510 -18.55 -11.67 -3.74
C PHE A 510 -19.56 -10.52 -3.61
N SER A 511 -19.69 -9.96 -2.40
CA SER A 511 -20.19 -8.58 -2.20
C SER A 511 -19.06 -7.61 -2.55
N VAL A 512 -18.68 -7.57 -3.84
CA VAL A 512 -17.46 -6.90 -4.31
C VAL A 512 -17.75 -5.45 -4.59
N TYR A 513 -17.17 -4.57 -3.77
CA TYR A 513 -17.17 -3.12 -3.97
C TYR A 513 -17.00 -2.73 -5.43
N PHE A 514 -17.80 -1.76 -5.83
CA PHE A 514 -18.06 -1.46 -7.22
C PHE A 514 -17.54 -0.07 -7.51
N VAL A 515 -16.93 0.07 -8.69
CA VAL A 515 -16.29 1.31 -9.09
C VAL A 515 -16.95 1.85 -10.35
N ILE A 516 -17.42 3.08 -10.26
CA ILE A 516 -17.99 3.79 -11.39
C ILE A 516 -16.94 4.73 -11.97
N LYS A 517 -16.66 4.56 -13.25
CA LYS A 517 -15.83 5.44 -14.06
C LYS A 517 -16.71 6.52 -14.68
N VAL A 518 -16.47 7.78 -14.33
CA VAL A 518 -17.10 8.98 -14.90
C VAL A 518 -16.07 9.65 -15.81
N SER A 519 -16.37 9.73 -17.10
CA SER A 519 -15.56 10.49 -18.07
C SER A 519 -16.35 11.69 -18.57
N SER A 520 -15.81 12.90 -18.46
CA SER A 520 -16.26 14.02 -19.29
C SER A 520 -15.37 14.11 -20.54
N HIS A 521 -15.98 14.47 -21.67
CA HIS A 521 -15.22 14.93 -22.84
C HIS A 521 -15.05 16.44 -22.77
#